data_AF-A0A6A4PRR0-F1
#
_entry.id   AF-A0A6A4PRR0-F1
#
_cell.length_a   1.000
_cell.length_b   1.000
_cell.length_c   1.000
_cell.angle_alpha   90.00
_cell.angle_beta   90.00
_cell.angle_gamma   90.00
#
_symmetry.space_group_name_H-M   'P 1'
#
loop_
_entity.id
_entity.type
_entity.pdbx_description
1 polymer ?
#
loop_
_entity_poly.entity_id
_entity_poly.type
_entity_poly.pdbx_seq_one_letter_code
_entity_poly.pdbx_strand_id
1 'polypeptide(L)'
;MVHVLTKELIHHGMGIRKNLPVHIVDTILTFLGRLEHNDLSKYGIYLPNNGPFYIKESTGRSPVLDVGTIKKIKEGAIKVIPSNISRIENKKVVFGNGLEKEFDAIVFATGYRSMANNWLKVWN
;
A
#
# COMPACT_ATOMS: atom_id res chain seq x y z
N MET A 1 -6.69 -1.15 -1.54
CA MET A 1 -6.14 -2.39 -0.93
C MET A 1 -4.65 -2.39 -1.13
N VAL A 2 -3.88 -2.76 -0.11
CA VAL A 2 -2.41 -2.76 -0.19
C VAL A 2 -1.82 -3.77 0.79
N HIS A 3 -0.72 -4.41 0.40
CA HIS A 3 0.10 -5.20 1.32
C HIS A 3 1.01 -4.25 2.10
N VAL A 4 1.09 -4.45 3.41
CA VAL A 4 2.02 -3.72 4.27
C VAL A 4 2.98 -4.74 4.85
N LEU A 5 4.28 -4.53 4.66
CA LEU A 5 5.34 -5.46 5.05
C LEU A 5 6.53 -4.69 5.63
N THR A 6 7.29 -5.33 6.49
CA THR A 6 8.57 -4.80 6.98
C THR A 6 9.69 -5.02 5.95
N LYS A 7 10.84 -4.38 6.18
CA LYS A 7 12.01 -4.49 5.29
C LYS A 7 12.52 -5.92 5.26
N GLU A 8 12.52 -6.56 6.42
CA GLU A 8 13.01 -7.92 6.65
C GLU A 8 12.15 -8.92 5.89
N LEU A 9 10.82 -8.78 5.95
CA LEU A 9 9.89 -9.65 5.21
C LEU A 9 10.10 -9.53 3.71
N ILE A 10 10.23 -8.31 3.18
CA ILE A 10 10.49 -8.10 1.74
C ILE A 10 11.85 -8.69 1.35
N HIS A 11 12.89 -8.46 2.15
CA HIS A 11 14.23 -8.97 1.88
C HIS A 11 14.27 -10.50 1.84
N HIS A 12 13.71 -11.17 2.84
CA HIS A 12 13.61 -12.63 2.86
C HIS A 12 12.76 -13.15 1.70
N GLY A 13 11.64 -12.49 1.40
CA GLY A 13 10.79 -12.83 0.25
C GLY A 13 11.55 -12.80 -1.07
N MET A 14 12.37 -11.78 -1.30
CA MET A 14 13.22 -11.69 -2.50
C MET A 14 14.27 -12.82 -2.56
N GLY A 15 14.80 -13.23 -1.41
CA GLY A 15 15.74 -14.36 -1.33
C GLY A 15 15.06 -15.69 -1.67
N ILE A 16 13.93 -15.99 -1.02
CA ILE A 16 13.18 -17.25 -1.18
C ILE A 16 12.63 -17.39 -2.59
N ARG A 17 12.18 -16.30 -3.22
CA ARG A 17 11.66 -16.26 -4.59
C ARG A 17 12.62 -16.84 -5.64
N LYS A 18 13.93 -16.84 -5.37
CA LYS A 18 14.92 -17.45 -6.30
C LYS A 18 14.71 -18.94 -6.49
N ASN A 19 14.12 -19.62 -5.51
CA ASN A 19 14.03 -21.09 -5.47
C ASN A 19 12.58 -21.59 -5.38
N LEU A 20 11.60 -20.71 -5.12
CA LEU A 20 10.19 -21.10 -4.97
C LEU A 20 9.28 -20.31 -5.93
N PRO A 21 8.19 -20.92 -6.41
CA PRO A 21 7.16 -20.23 -7.19
C PRO A 21 6.57 -19.02 -6.45
N VAL A 22 6.24 -17.96 -7.21
CA VAL A 22 5.73 -16.68 -6.68
C VAL A 22 4.51 -16.87 -5.77
N HIS A 23 3.57 -17.74 -6.13
CA HIS A 23 2.37 -17.97 -5.33
C HIS A 23 2.70 -18.51 -3.93
N ILE A 24 3.70 -19.39 -3.79
CA ILE A 24 4.12 -19.92 -2.48
C ILE A 24 4.74 -18.81 -1.64
N VAL A 25 5.65 -18.03 -2.23
CA VAL A 25 6.31 -16.91 -1.54
C VAL A 25 5.27 -15.88 -1.09
N ASP A 26 4.32 -15.56 -1.95
CA ASP A 26 3.25 -14.63 -1.66
C ASP A 26 2.32 -15.12 -0.54
N THR A 27 1.98 -16.41 -0.50
CA THR A 27 1.22 -17.00 0.61
C THR A 27 1.99 -16.88 1.92
N ILE A 28 3.28 -17.22 1.93
CA ILE A 28 4.14 -17.11 3.12
C ILE A 28 4.22 -15.66 3.59
N LEU A 29 4.52 -14.71 2.69
CA LEU A 29 4.64 -13.30 3.06
C LEU A 29 3.32 -12.70 3.55
N THR A 30 2.20 -13.06 2.92
CA THR A 30 0.88 -12.58 3.34
C THR A 30 0.55 -13.07 4.75
N PHE A 31 0.89 -14.32 5.05
CA PHE A 31 0.72 -14.89 6.39
C PHE A 31 1.63 -14.22 7.42
N LEU A 32 2.94 -14.10 7.13
CA LEU A 32 3.89 -13.45 8.04
C LEU A 32 3.56 -11.96 8.26
N GLY A 33 3.14 -11.24 7.22
CA GLY A 33 2.71 -9.85 7.34
C GLY A 33 1.45 -9.70 8.21
N ARG A 34 0.52 -10.66 8.15
CA ARG A 34 -0.63 -10.70 9.07
C ARG A 34 -0.21 -10.96 10.52
N LEU A 35 0.76 -11.83 10.76
CA LEU A 35 1.28 -12.06 12.11
C LEU A 35 1.98 -10.81 12.67
N GLU A 36 2.80 -10.15 11.85
CA GLU A 36 3.54 -8.94 12.23
C GLU A 36 2.60 -7.78 12.58
N HIS A 37 1.57 -7.57 11.76
CA HIS A 37 0.72 -6.39 11.87
C HIS A 37 -0.65 -6.64 12.51
N ASN A 38 -1.03 -7.89 12.76
CA ASN A 38 -2.41 -8.31 13.05
C ASN A 38 -3.39 -7.91 11.91
N ASP A 39 -4.68 -8.17 12.11
CA ASP A 39 -5.69 -7.71 11.16
C ASP A 39 -5.78 -6.17 11.14
N LEU A 40 -5.46 -5.58 9.99
CA LEU A 40 -5.53 -4.14 9.74
C LEU A 40 -6.87 -3.67 9.18
N SER A 41 -7.80 -4.60 8.88
CA SER A 41 -9.12 -4.27 8.35
C SER A 41 -9.90 -3.34 9.29
N LYS A 42 -9.73 -3.52 10.60
CA LYS A 42 -10.29 -2.66 11.65
C LYS A 42 -9.80 -1.21 11.61
N TYR A 43 -8.68 -0.95 10.93
CA TYR A 43 -8.15 0.39 10.67
C TYR A 43 -8.41 0.85 9.23
N GLY A 44 -9.26 0.16 8.46
CA GLY A 44 -9.58 0.53 7.08
C GLY A 44 -8.49 0.19 6.05
N ILE A 45 -7.50 -0.62 6.41
CA ILE A 45 -6.49 -1.13 5.48
C ILE A 45 -6.83 -2.57 5.14
N TYR A 46 -7.25 -2.78 3.91
CA TYR A 46 -7.69 -4.09 3.42
C TYR A 46 -6.60 -4.75 2.57
N LEU A 47 -6.40 -6.05 2.83
CA LEU A 47 -5.49 -6.88 2.07
C LEU A 47 -6.03 -7.11 0.64
N PRO A 48 -5.18 -6.97 -0.39
CA PRO A 48 -5.53 -7.40 -1.74
C PRO A 48 -5.74 -8.91 -1.83
N ASN A 49 -6.52 -9.36 -2.83
CA ASN A 49 -6.71 -10.79 -3.12
C ASN A 49 -5.43 -11.47 -3.64
N ASN A 50 -4.63 -10.73 -4.42
CA ASN A 50 -3.37 -11.22 -4.97
C ASN A 50 -2.20 -10.88 -4.04
N GLY A 51 -1.15 -11.69 -4.06
CA GLY A 51 0.03 -11.50 -3.21
C GLY A 51 0.94 -10.33 -3.62
N PRO A 52 1.86 -9.93 -2.72
CA PRO A 52 2.69 -8.74 -2.89
C PRO A 52 3.63 -8.81 -4.11
N PHE A 53 4.29 -9.94 -4.38
CA PHE A 53 5.16 -10.08 -5.55
C PHE A 53 4.38 -10.22 -6.84
N TYR A 54 3.27 -10.97 -6.83
CA TYR A 54 2.40 -11.04 -8.01
C TYR A 54 1.89 -9.66 -8.40
N ILE A 55 1.43 -8.86 -7.44
CA ILE A 55 0.98 -7.47 -7.70
C ILE A 55 2.14 -6.63 -8.25
N LYS A 56 3.34 -6.78 -7.69
CA LYS A 56 4.53 -6.06 -8.17
C LYS A 56 4.86 -6.38 -9.62
N GLU A 57 4.82 -7.65 -10.00
CA GLU A 57 5.12 -8.09 -11.37
C GLU A 57 4.04 -7.66 -12.37
N SER A 58 2.78 -7.85 -12.02
CA SER A 58 1.65 -7.58 -12.92
C SER A 58 1.33 -6.08 -13.07
N THR A 59 1.57 -5.28 -12.03
CA THR A 59 1.16 -3.86 -12.02
C THR A 59 2.30 -2.87 -11.80
N GLY A 60 3.50 -3.34 -11.48
CA GLY A 60 4.62 -2.50 -11.06
C GLY A 60 4.51 -1.94 -9.64
N ARG A 61 3.38 -2.13 -8.95
CA ARG A 61 3.13 -1.58 -7.60
C ARG A 61 3.78 -2.46 -6.53
N SER A 62 4.70 -1.87 -5.77
CA SER A 62 5.32 -2.54 -4.62
C SER A 62 4.38 -2.54 -3.40
N PRO A 63 4.53 -3.51 -2.47
CA PRO A 63 3.93 -3.40 -1.14
C PRO A 63 4.44 -2.15 -0.41
N VAL A 64 3.64 -1.65 0.54
CA VAL A 64 4.06 -0.57 1.44
C VAL A 64 5.09 -1.14 2.41
N LEU A 65 6.25 -0.48 2.47
CA LEU A 65 7.25 -0.74 3.48
C LEU A 65 6.87 -0.02 4.77
N ASP A 66 6.51 -0.77 5.81
CA ASP A 66 6.27 -0.18 7.12
C ASP A 66 7.58 0.08 7.86
N VAL A 67 7.72 1.32 8.34
CA VAL A 67 8.82 1.79 9.17
C VAL A 67 8.34 2.41 10.49
N GLY A 68 7.09 2.11 10.88
CA GLY A 68 6.44 2.63 12.09
C GLY A 68 5.11 3.36 11.84
N THR A 69 4.63 3.40 10.60
CA THR A 69 3.33 3.98 10.24
C THR A 69 2.19 3.15 10.84
N ILE A 70 2.28 1.82 10.77
CA ILE A 70 1.24 0.94 11.35
C ILE A 70 1.13 1.15 12.86
N LYS A 71 2.26 1.31 13.56
CA LYS A 71 2.26 1.62 15.00
C LYS A 71 1.48 2.92 15.29
N LYS A 72 1.79 4.00 14.56
CA LYS A 72 1.08 5.28 14.69
C LYS A 72 -0.41 5.20 14.37
N ILE A 73 -0.80 4.34 13.42
CA ILE A 73 -2.22 4.07 13.12
C ILE A 73 -2.89 3.36 14.30
N LYS A 74 -2.25 2.33 14.85
CA LYS A 74 -2.76 1.57 16.01
C LYS A 74 -2.90 2.45 17.26
N GLU A 75 -1.99 3.39 17.45
CA GLU A 75 -2.00 4.38 18.56
C GLU A 75 -3.00 5.53 18.33
N GLY A 76 -3.61 5.63 17.14
CA GLY A 76 -4.58 6.68 16.79
C GLY A 76 -3.97 8.02 16.39
N ALA A 77 -2.63 8.13 16.38
CA ALA A 77 -1.92 9.32 15.90
C ALA A 77 -2.11 9.53 14.38
N ILE A 78 -2.36 8.47 13.62
CA ILE A 78 -2.74 8.53 12.20
C ILE A 78 -4.11 7.88 12.03
N LYS A 79 -5.07 8.61 11.47
CA LYS A 79 -6.39 8.09 11.15
C LYS A 79 -6.52 7.81 9.66
N VAL A 80 -6.75 6.55 9.32
CA VAL A 80 -7.10 6.14 7.95
C VAL A 80 -8.59 6.39 7.74
N ILE A 81 -8.93 7.00 6.61
CA ILE A 81 -10.31 7.18 6.17
C ILE A 81 -10.51 6.25 4.96
N PRO A 82 -11.20 5.10 5.11
CA PRO A 82 -11.38 4.13 4.04
C PRO A 82 -12.46 4.59 3.04
N SER A 83 -12.30 5.77 2.49
CA SER A 83 -13.19 6.37 1.50
C SER A 83 -12.37 7.23 0.53
N ASN A 84 -12.81 7.29 -0.72
CA ASN A 84 -12.30 8.22 -1.71
C ASN A 84 -12.65 9.67 -1.30
N ILE A 85 -11.86 10.63 -1.79
CA ILE A 85 -12.19 12.05 -1.70
C ILE A 85 -13.23 12.34 -2.79
N SER A 86 -14.36 12.93 -2.39
CA SER A 86 -15.42 13.37 -3.30
C SER A 86 -15.12 14.77 -3.84
N ARG A 87 -14.84 15.72 -2.94
CA ARG A 87 -14.44 17.08 -3.28
C ARG A 87 -13.67 17.76 -2.15
N ILE A 88 -12.98 18.83 -2.50
CA ILE A 88 -12.24 19.69 -1.57
C ILE A 88 -12.80 21.11 -1.73
N GLU A 89 -13.25 21.71 -0.62
CA GLU A 89 -13.86 23.03 -0.53
C GLU A 89 -13.05 23.87 0.46
N ASN A 90 -12.14 24.71 -0.02
CA ASN A 90 -11.21 25.48 0.80
C ASN A 90 -10.41 24.56 1.76
N LYS A 91 -10.68 24.63 3.08
CA LYS A 91 -10.06 23.79 4.12
C LYS A 91 -10.79 22.47 4.36
N LYS A 92 -11.99 22.31 3.80
CA LYS A 92 -12.87 21.18 4.07
C LYS A 92 -12.70 20.10 2.99
N VAL A 93 -12.51 18.86 3.41
CA VAL A 93 -12.49 17.68 2.55
C VAL A 93 -13.78 16.90 2.79
N VAL A 94 -14.50 16.63 1.72
CA VAL A 94 -15.71 15.80 1.72
C VAL A 94 -15.35 14.45 1.14
N PHE A 95 -15.57 13.39 1.92
CA PHE A 95 -15.29 12.01 1.53
C PHE A 95 -16.51 11.37 0.86
N GLY A 96 -16.29 10.31 0.08
CA GLY A 96 -17.35 9.59 -0.66
C GLY A 96 -18.41 8.96 0.23
N ASN A 97 -18.13 8.76 1.52
CA ASN A 97 -19.07 8.30 2.53
C ASN A 97 -19.84 9.45 3.25
N GLY A 98 -19.71 10.69 2.78
CA GLY A 98 -20.35 11.86 3.37
C GLY A 98 -19.66 12.42 4.62
N LEU A 99 -18.55 11.82 5.07
CA LEU A 99 -17.73 12.41 6.14
C LEU A 99 -17.15 13.74 5.67
N GLU A 100 -17.10 14.71 6.57
CA GLU A 100 -16.50 16.02 6.32
C GLU A 100 -15.44 16.31 7.39
N LYS A 101 -14.27 16.79 6.97
CA LYS A 101 -13.16 17.15 7.86
C LYS A 101 -12.43 18.38 7.35
N GLU A 102 -11.97 19.21 8.28
CA GLU A 102 -11.11 20.35 7.96
C GLU A 102 -9.64 20.00 8.15
N PHE A 103 -8.79 20.55 7.28
CA PHE A 103 -7.34 20.40 7.31
C PHE A 103 -6.66 21.73 7.03
N ASP A 104 -5.57 22.02 7.76
CA ASP A 104 -4.75 23.21 7.51
C ASP A 104 -3.87 23.08 6.26
N ALA A 105 -3.54 21.83 5.90
CA ALA A 105 -2.75 21.51 4.71
C ALA A 105 -3.19 20.18 4.10
N ILE A 106 -3.09 20.07 2.78
CA ILE A 106 -3.41 18.86 2.02
C ILE A 106 -2.18 18.50 1.16
N VAL A 107 -1.69 17.27 1.30
CA VAL A 107 -0.53 16.76 0.54
C VAL A 107 -0.97 15.62 -0.37
N PHE A 108 -0.82 15.80 -1.68
CA PHE A 108 -1.12 14.77 -2.68
C PHE A 108 0.07 13.83 -2.88
N ALA A 109 0.12 12.76 -2.08
CA ALA A 109 1.09 11.67 -2.23
C ALA A 109 0.67 10.64 -3.31
N THR A 110 0.22 11.11 -4.47
CA THR A 110 -0.40 10.28 -5.53
C THR A 110 0.59 9.67 -6.54
N GLY A 111 1.89 9.82 -6.30
CA GLY A 111 2.95 9.26 -7.14
C GLY A 111 3.32 10.14 -8.33
N TYR A 112 4.00 9.56 -9.32
CA TYR A 112 4.49 10.24 -10.53
C TYR A 112 4.20 9.41 -11.77
N ARG A 113 4.21 10.05 -12.95
CA ARG A 113 4.15 9.39 -14.26
C ARG A 113 5.55 9.34 -14.87
N SER A 114 5.99 8.16 -15.33
CA SER A 114 7.25 8.04 -16.05
C SER A 114 7.14 8.64 -17.45
N MET A 115 8.15 9.43 -17.83
CA MET A 115 8.31 9.95 -19.20
C MET A 115 9.24 9.06 -20.06
N ALA A 116 9.79 7.98 -19.49
CA ALA A 116 10.78 7.12 -20.16
C ALA A 116 10.28 6.62 -21.52
N ASN A 117 9.03 6.17 -21.60
CA ASN A 117 8.44 5.62 -22.82
C ASN A 117 8.24 6.67 -23.94
N ASN A 118 8.39 7.96 -23.64
CA ASN A 118 8.27 9.02 -24.66
C ASN A 118 9.58 9.24 -25.43
N TRP A 119 10.73 8.88 -24.86
CA TRP A 119 12.04 9.09 -25.47
C TRP A 119 12.83 7.79 -25.68
N LEU A 120 12.62 6.80 -24.82
CA LEU A 120 13.24 5.50 -24.94
C LEU A 120 12.38 4.60 -25.85
N LYS A 121 12.88 4.36 -27.06
CA LYS A 121 12.31 3.33 -27.95
C LYS A 121 12.68 1.96 -27.42
N VAL A 122 11.73 1.27 -26.80
CA VAL A 122 11.81 -0.18 -26.60
C VAL A 122 11.36 -0.84 -27.90
N TRP A 123 12.29 -1.51 -28.56
CA TRP A 123 11.98 -2.36 -29.71
C TRP A 123 11.24 -3.58 -29.16
N ASN A 124 9.97 -3.73 -29.55
CA ASN A 124 9.18 -4.94 -29.30
C ASN A 124 9.58 -6.06 -30.24
#